data_AF-A0A8T5TCI3-F1
#
_entry.id   AF-A0A8T5TCI3-F1
#
_cell.length_a   1.000
_cell.length_b   1.000
_cell.length_c   1.000
_cell.angle_alpha   90.00
_cell.angle_beta   90.00
_cell.angle_gamma   90.00
#
_symmetry.space_group_name_H-M   'P 1'
#
loop_
_entity.id
_entity.type
_entity.pdbx_description
1 polymer ?
#
loop_
_entity_poly.entity_id
_entity_poly.type
_entity_poly.pdbx_seq_one_letter_code
_entity_poly.pdbx_strand_id
1 'polypeptide(L)'
;MSEEQKVRNRWIVVIGAILIQLALGTIYSWGTMTIFVSPFLNEIREVTVYIFGVGLLSFAITMIFAGKLQQKYGPRNIAILGGILLGIGVIASAFMTTFIGLLITYGIIFGAGIGFGYVCPIASAGKWFPDKKGFIN
;
A
#
# COMPACT_ATOMS: atom_id res chain seq x y z
N MET A 1 13.20 30.09 -21.89
CA MET A 1 14.24 29.06 -21.71
C MET A 1 13.67 28.02 -20.76
N SER A 2 13.07 26.95 -21.29
CA SER A 2 12.53 25.86 -20.48
C SER A 2 13.71 25.06 -19.94
N GLU A 3 13.88 25.06 -18.62
CA GLU A 3 14.81 24.14 -17.97
C GLU A 3 14.39 22.71 -18.31
N GLU A 4 15.21 22.09 -19.16
CA GLU A 4 15.14 20.68 -19.49
C GLU A 4 15.50 19.92 -18.21
N GLN A 5 14.48 19.59 -17.43
CA GLN A 5 14.63 18.86 -16.19
C GLN A 5 15.15 17.46 -16.54
N LYS A 6 16.47 17.29 -16.49
CA LYS A 6 17.23 16.09 -16.86
C LYS A 6 16.58 14.87 -16.19
N VAL A 7 15.77 14.15 -16.95
CA VAL A 7 14.91 13.06 -16.48
C VAL A 7 15.81 11.88 -16.13
N ARG A 8 16.37 11.89 -14.90
CA ARG A 8 17.29 10.87 -14.39
C ARG A 8 16.60 9.50 -14.44
N ASN A 9 17.05 8.67 -15.39
CA ASN A 9 16.71 7.26 -15.63
C ASN A 9 15.24 6.87 -15.39
N ARG A 10 14.40 7.01 -16.42
CA ARG A 10 12.97 6.62 -16.42
C ARG A 10 12.72 5.20 -15.90
N TRP A 11 13.67 4.31 -16.13
CA TRP A 11 13.64 2.92 -15.69
C TRP A 11 13.75 2.73 -14.17
N ILE A 12 14.44 3.62 -13.44
CA ILE A 12 14.54 3.52 -11.97
C ILE A 12 13.17 3.75 -11.33
N VAL A 13 12.37 4.65 -11.89
CA VAL A 13 11.01 4.92 -11.41
C VAL A 13 10.10 3.71 -11.67
N VAL A 14 10.25 3.04 -12.82
CA VAL A 14 9.52 1.80 -13.14
C VAL A 14 9.89 0.67 -12.18
N ILE A 15 11.19 0.46 -11.93
CA ILE A 15 11.66 -0.54 -10.96
C ILE A 15 11.09 -0.23 -9.57
N GLY A 16 11.11 1.03 -9.14
CA GLY A 16 10.50 1.44 -7.87
C GLY A 16 9.00 1.17 -7.81
N ALA A 17 8.26 1.43 -8.90
CA ALA A 17 6.85 1.11 -9.00
C ALA A 17 6.57 -0.39 -8.90
N ILE A 18 7.37 -1.23 -9.57
CA ILE A 18 7.28 -2.69 -9.49
C ILE A 18 7.54 -3.17 -8.06
N LEU A 19 8.59 -2.67 -7.40
CA LEU A 19 8.90 -3.03 -6.02
C LEU A 19 7.78 -2.65 -5.04
N ILE A 20 7.17 -1.47 -5.22
CA ILE A 20 6.00 -1.06 -4.46
C ILE A 20 4.86 -2.05 -4.73
N GLN A 21 4.54 -2.35 -5.99
CA GLN A 21 3.45 -3.26 -6.32
C GLN A 21 3.64 -4.68 -5.74
N LEU A 22 4.89 -5.18 -5.73
CA LEU A 22 5.25 -6.44 -5.08
C LEU A 22 5.02 -6.38 -3.56
N ALA A 23 5.43 -5.28 -2.91
CA ALA A 23 5.19 -5.08 -1.48
C ALA A 23 3.67 -4.99 -1.17
N LEU A 24 2.88 -4.34 -2.03
CA LEU A 24 1.43 -4.24 -1.87
C LEU A 24 0.73 -5.59 -2.04
N GLY A 25 1.25 -6.47 -2.89
CA GLY A 25 0.74 -7.83 -3.07
C GLY A 25 0.82 -8.72 -1.83
N THR A 26 1.61 -8.32 -0.81
CA THR A 26 1.70 -9.07 0.45
C THR A 26 0.36 -9.16 1.19
N ILE A 27 -0.59 -8.25 0.96
CA ILE A 27 -1.94 -8.33 1.56
C ILE A 27 -2.65 -9.64 1.22
N TYR A 28 -2.40 -10.21 0.04
CA TYR A 28 -3.00 -11.49 -0.38
C TYR A 28 -2.45 -12.69 0.39
N SER A 29 -1.30 -12.54 1.06
CA SER A 29 -0.76 -13.56 1.97
C SER A 29 -1.63 -13.74 3.21
N TRP A 30 -2.58 -12.83 3.50
CA TRP A 30 -3.53 -13.03 4.58
C TRP A 30 -4.34 -14.33 4.44
N GLY A 31 -4.64 -14.72 3.19
CA GLY A 31 -5.38 -15.95 2.91
C GLY A 31 -4.68 -17.21 3.44
N THR A 32 -3.34 -17.23 3.49
CA THR A 32 -2.58 -18.32 4.11
C THR A 32 -2.32 -18.07 5.59
N MET A 33 -2.11 -16.82 6.01
CA MET A 33 -1.92 -16.45 7.42
C MET A 33 -3.13 -16.82 8.29
N THR A 34 -4.35 -16.77 7.77
CA THR A 34 -5.56 -17.12 8.52
C THR A 34 -5.50 -18.53 9.13
N ILE A 35 -4.77 -19.46 8.51
CA ILE A 35 -4.57 -20.83 9.00
C ILE A 35 -3.85 -20.83 10.36
N PHE A 36 -2.93 -19.89 10.57
CA PHE A 36 -2.13 -19.74 11.78
C PHE A 36 -2.73 -18.74 12.77
N VAL A 37 -3.34 -17.66 12.27
CA VAL A 37 -3.92 -16.58 13.09
C VAL A 37 -5.21 -17.03 13.78
N SER A 38 -6.05 -17.82 13.11
CA SER A 38 -7.30 -18.35 13.69
C SER A 38 -7.06 -19.13 15.00
N PRO A 39 -6.20 -20.17 15.04
CA PRO A 39 -5.93 -20.88 16.29
C PRO A 39 -5.16 -20.03 17.31
N PHE A 40 -4.32 -19.10 16.86
CA PHE A 40 -3.58 -18.20 17.76
C PHE A 40 -4.49 -17.22 18.52
N LEU A 41 -5.53 -16.70 17.85
CA LEU A 41 -6.51 -15.81 18.47
C LEU A 41 -7.66 -16.53 19.17
N ASN A 42 -7.72 -17.87 19.06
CA ASN A 42 -8.87 -18.68 19.46
C ASN A 42 -10.18 -18.24 18.78
N GLU A 43 -10.09 -17.82 17.51
CA GLU A 43 -11.19 -17.31 16.70
C GLU A 43 -11.41 -18.19 15.47
N ILE A 44 -12.63 -18.24 14.94
CA ILE A 44 -12.91 -18.95 13.69
C ILE A 44 -12.33 -18.21 12.48
N ARG A 45 -11.95 -18.96 11.45
CA ARG A 45 -11.35 -18.40 10.21
C ARG A 45 -12.21 -17.35 9.52
N GLU A 46 -13.53 -17.48 9.64
CA GLU A 46 -14.49 -16.53 9.07
C GLU A 46 -14.39 -15.15 9.72
N VAL A 47 -14.11 -15.11 11.03
CA VAL A 47 -13.94 -13.86 11.78
C VAL A 47 -12.60 -13.21 11.45
N THR A 48 -11.52 -13.97 11.34
CA THR A 48 -10.18 -13.44 11.00
C THR A 48 -10.12 -12.88 9.57
N VAL A 49 -11.02 -13.30 8.67
CA VAL A 49 -11.16 -12.70 7.32
C VAL A 49 -11.64 -11.25 7.38
N TYR A 50 -12.37 -10.84 8.42
CA TYR A 50 -12.76 -9.44 8.57
C TYR A 50 -11.57 -8.49 8.68
N ILE A 51 -10.42 -8.94 9.21
CA ILE A 51 -9.20 -8.13 9.25
C ILE A 51 -8.74 -7.76 7.84
N PHE A 52 -8.78 -8.72 6.91
CA PHE A 52 -8.49 -8.47 5.49
C PHE A 52 -9.55 -7.58 4.83
N GLY A 53 -10.83 -7.80 5.12
CA GLY A 53 -11.91 -6.94 4.64
C GLY A 53 -11.76 -5.48 5.08
N VAL A 54 -11.44 -5.24 6.36
CA VAL A 54 -11.12 -3.92 6.90
C VAL A 54 -9.84 -3.37 6.26
N GLY A 55 -8.86 -4.21 5.97
CA GLY A 55 -7.68 -3.89 5.17
C GLY A 55 -8.02 -3.27 3.82
N LEU A 56 -8.88 -3.94 3.05
CA LEU A 56 -9.34 -3.47 1.74
C LEU A 56 -10.18 -2.20 1.84
N LEU A 57 -11.02 -2.08 2.88
CA LEU A 57 -11.80 -0.88 3.13
C LEU A 57 -10.89 0.31 3.45
N SER A 58 -9.92 0.12 4.36
CA SER A 58 -8.92 1.12 4.72
C SER A 58 -8.11 1.55 3.49
N PHE A 59 -7.68 0.58 2.68
CA PHE A 59 -7.03 0.83 1.40
C PHE A 59 -7.88 1.71 0.46
N ALA A 60 -9.15 1.36 0.24
CA ALA A 60 -10.04 2.08 -0.65
C ALA A 60 -10.27 3.53 -0.18
N ILE A 61 -10.56 3.71 1.12
CA ILE A 61 -10.73 5.03 1.73
C ILE A 61 -9.45 5.86 1.57
N THR A 62 -8.31 5.27 1.92
CA THR A 62 -7.03 5.96 1.90
C THR A 62 -6.62 6.35 0.48
N MET A 63 -6.94 5.55 -0.53
CA MET A 63 -6.66 5.89 -1.93
C MET A 63 -7.35 7.21 -2.36
N ILE A 64 -8.58 7.46 -1.91
CA ILE A 64 -9.32 8.70 -2.20
C ILE A 64 -8.56 9.92 -1.66
N PHE A 65 -8.05 9.83 -0.44
CA PHE A 65 -7.28 10.90 0.19
C PHE A 65 -5.87 11.02 -0.40
N ALA A 66 -5.21 9.89 -0.64
CA ALA A 66 -3.87 9.80 -1.17
C ALA A 66 -3.76 10.52 -2.53
N GLY A 67 -4.75 10.38 -3.42
CA GLY A 67 -4.77 11.10 -4.70
C GLY A 67 -4.72 12.63 -4.53
N LYS A 68 -5.52 13.19 -3.61
CA LYS A 68 -5.54 14.63 -3.31
C LYS A 68 -4.24 15.09 -2.64
N LEU A 69 -3.77 14.32 -1.66
CA LEU A 69 -2.54 14.61 -0.92
C LEU A 69 -1.32 14.59 -1.84
N GLN A 70 -1.30 13.67 -2.81
CA GLN A 70 -0.23 13.53 -3.77
C GLN A 70 -0.14 14.70 -4.76
N GLN A 71 -1.27 15.32 -5.12
CA GLN A 71 -1.25 16.54 -5.93
C GLN A 71 -0.62 17.72 -5.17
N LYS A 72 -0.85 17.79 -3.85
CA LYS A 72 -0.34 18.88 -2.99
C LYS A 72 1.12 18.69 -2.57
N TYR A 73 1.50 17.50 -2.12
CA TYR A 73 2.83 17.23 -1.53
C TYR A 73 3.79 16.46 -2.44
N GLY A 74 3.32 16.06 -3.63
CA GLY A 74 4.10 15.32 -4.61
C GLY A 74 4.17 13.80 -4.37
N PRO A 75 4.42 13.01 -5.42
CA PRO A 75 4.36 11.54 -5.38
C PRO A 75 5.41 10.91 -4.46
N ARG A 76 6.62 11.48 -4.39
CA ARG A 76 7.69 10.91 -3.55
C ARG A 76 7.35 10.90 -2.06
N ASN A 77 6.77 11.97 -1.55
CA ASN A 77 6.46 12.10 -0.13
C ASN A 77 5.34 11.15 0.29
N ILE A 78 4.33 10.99 -0.57
CA ILE A 78 3.24 10.06 -0.35
C ILE A 78 3.73 8.60 -0.41
N ALA A 79 4.68 8.28 -1.32
CA ALA A 79 5.29 6.94 -1.37
C ALA A 79 6.00 6.59 -0.07
N ILE A 80 6.79 7.53 0.46
CA ILE A 80 7.52 7.33 1.72
C ILE A 80 6.54 7.15 2.88
N LEU A 81 5.49 7.98 2.95
CA LEU A 81 4.45 7.84 3.98
C LEU A 81 3.76 6.46 3.91
N GLY A 82 3.41 6.00 2.71
CA GLY A 82 2.82 4.68 2.50
C GLY A 82 3.73 3.55 2.94
N GLY A 83 5.02 3.61 2.59
CA GLY A 83 6.02 2.61 3.01
C GLY A 83 6.24 2.59 4.53
N ILE A 84 6.28 3.75 5.18
CA ILE A 84 6.40 3.85 6.65
C ILE A 84 5.17 3.24 7.33
N LEU A 85 3.97 3.61 6.88
CA LEU A 85 2.72 3.06 7.43
C LEU A 85 2.61 1.55 7.24
N LEU A 86 3.03 1.06 6.06
CA LEU A 86 3.14 -0.38 5.78
C LEU A 86 4.06 -1.08 6.78
N GLY A 87 5.29 -0.57 6.94
CA GLY A 87 6.27 -1.14 7.87
C GLY A 87 5.79 -1.12 9.32
N ILE A 88 5.27 0.03 9.78
CA ILE A 88 4.72 0.17 11.14
C ILE A 88 3.53 -0.76 11.34
N GLY A 89 2.63 -0.87 10.36
CA GLY A 89 1.48 -1.76 10.42
C GLY A 89 1.89 -3.21 10.64
N VAL A 90 2.80 -3.74 9.81
CA VAL A 90 3.30 -5.12 9.94
C VAL A 90 4.04 -5.34 11.25
N ILE A 91 4.98 -4.45 11.60
CA ILE A 91 5.78 -4.59 12.82
C ILE A 91 4.88 -4.53 14.05
N ALA A 92 3.93 -3.59 14.10
CA ALA A 92 2.99 -3.48 15.21
C ALA A 92 2.10 -4.72 15.30
N SER A 93 1.63 -5.27 14.18
CA SER A 93 0.85 -6.51 14.15
C SER A 93 1.59 -7.69 14.76
N ALA A 94 2.92 -7.77 14.61
CA ALA A 94 3.73 -8.86 15.18
C ALA A 94 3.70 -8.90 16.72
N PHE A 95 3.36 -7.78 17.38
CA PHE A 95 3.23 -7.70 18.84
C PHE A 95 1.79 -7.85 19.33
N MET A 96 0.80 -7.95 18.43
CA MET A 96 -0.61 -8.01 18.79
C MET A 96 -1.07 -9.45 19.00
N THR A 97 -1.68 -9.71 20.15
CA THR A 97 -2.23 -11.03 20.52
C THR A 97 -3.76 -11.07 20.50
N THR A 98 -4.42 -9.95 20.16
CA THR A 98 -5.87 -9.83 20.16
C THR A 98 -6.39 -9.54 18.76
N PHE A 99 -7.62 -9.99 18.50
CA PHE A 99 -8.31 -9.72 17.24
C PHE A 99 -8.39 -8.22 16.93
N ILE A 100 -8.79 -7.40 17.92
CA ILE A 100 -8.90 -5.95 17.77
C ILE A 100 -7.53 -5.31 17.48
N GLY A 101 -6.47 -5.77 18.15
CA GLY A 101 -5.10 -5.29 17.92
C GLY A 101 -4.65 -5.53 16.48
N LEU A 102 -4.91 -6.72 15.94
CA LEU A 102 -4.62 -7.07 14.54
C LEU A 102 -5.53 -6.34 13.55
N LEU A 103 -6.81 -6.14 13.88
CA LEU A 103 -7.74 -5.38 13.05
C LEU A 103 -7.28 -3.92 12.88
N ILE A 104 -6.80 -3.30 13.96
CA ILE A 104 -6.28 -1.93 13.91
C ILE A 104 -4.93 -1.88 13.19
N THR A 105 -3.98 -2.73 13.56
CA THR A 105 -2.61 -2.67 12.99
C THR A 105 -2.55 -3.18 11.55
N TYR A 106 -3.10 -4.36 11.27
CA TYR A 106 -3.05 -4.99 9.96
C TYR A 106 -4.21 -4.56 9.05
N GLY A 107 -5.41 -4.37 9.60
CA GLY A 107 -6.54 -3.87 8.83
C GLY A 107 -6.38 -2.38 8.53
N ILE A 108 -6.39 -1.55 9.57
CA ILE A 108 -6.43 -0.10 9.38
C ILE A 108 -5.08 0.47 8.96
N ILE A 109 -4.02 0.31 9.77
CA ILE A 109 -2.74 0.99 9.57
C ILE A 109 -2.02 0.45 8.32
N PHE A 110 -1.88 -0.87 8.22
CA PHE A 110 -1.25 -1.51 7.07
C PHE A 110 -2.05 -1.29 5.78
N GLY A 111 -3.39 -1.45 5.83
CA GLY A 111 -4.27 -1.15 4.68
C GLY A 111 -4.16 0.31 4.21
N ALA A 112 -4.04 1.26 5.13
CA ALA A 112 -3.82 2.67 4.79
C ALA A 112 -2.44 2.88 4.13
N GLY A 113 -1.39 2.23 4.63
CA GLY A 113 -0.08 2.24 4.00
C GLY A 113 -0.10 1.74 2.55
N ILE A 114 -0.88 0.68 2.30
CA ILE A 114 -1.12 0.18 0.94
C ILE A 114 -1.79 1.24 0.08
N GLY A 115 -2.82 1.91 0.60
CA GLY A 115 -3.56 2.95 -0.12
C GLY A 115 -2.68 4.11 -0.57
N PHE A 116 -1.81 4.60 0.33
CA PHE A 116 -0.85 5.66 -0.01
C PHE A 116 0.23 5.18 -0.99
N GLY A 117 0.72 3.94 -0.83
CA GLY A 117 1.72 3.35 -1.74
C GLY A 117 1.19 3.17 -3.17
N TYR A 118 -0.07 2.79 -3.33
CA TYR A 118 -0.68 2.45 -4.62
C TYR A 118 -0.83 3.65 -5.58
N VAL A 119 -0.99 4.86 -5.06
CA VAL A 119 -1.15 6.06 -5.92
C VAL A 119 0.17 6.44 -6.63
N CYS A 120 1.31 6.03 -6.06
CA CYS A 120 2.62 6.45 -6.54
C CYS A 120 3.00 5.89 -7.93
N PRO A 121 2.81 4.59 -8.21
CA PRO A 121 2.92 4.02 -9.56
C PRO A 121 2.03 4.73 -10.57
N ILE A 122 0.76 4.96 -10.26
CA ILE A 122 -0.22 5.60 -11.15
C ILE A 122 0.23 7.00 -11.56
N ALA A 123 0.68 7.79 -10.58
CA ALA A 123 1.12 9.15 -10.85
C ALA A 123 2.46 9.23 -11.58
N SER A 124 3.34 8.26 -11.33
CA SER A 124 4.63 8.15 -12.01
C SER A 124 4.46 7.74 -13.47
N ALA A 125 3.56 6.78 -13.73
CA ALA A 125 3.18 6.33 -15.07
C ALA A 125 2.67 7.48 -15.93
N GLY A 126 1.72 8.28 -15.41
CA GLY A 126 1.11 9.38 -16.16
C GLY A 126 2.06 10.53 -16.52
N LYS A 127 3.09 10.79 -15.70
CA LYS A 127 4.07 11.87 -15.94
C LYS A 127 5.27 11.45 -16.78
N TRP A 128 5.74 10.21 -16.66
CA TRP A 128 7.02 9.79 -17.24
C TRP A 128 6.88 9.07 -18.60
N PHE A 129 5.68 8.60 -18.93
CA PHE A 129 5.39 7.96 -20.22
C PHE A 129 4.11 8.54 -20.88
N PRO A 130 4.14 9.82 -21.28
CA PRO A 130 3.01 10.43 -22.01
C PRO A 130 2.72 9.72 -23.34
N ASP A 131 3.72 9.09 -23.97
CA ASP A 131 3.63 8.44 -25.29
C ASP A 131 3.12 6.98 -25.25
N LYS A 132 3.01 6.33 -24.07
CA LYS A 132 2.61 4.91 -23.93
C LYS A 132 1.59 4.69 -22.81
N LYS A 133 0.61 5.59 -22.68
CA LYS A 133 -0.42 5.52 -21.62
C LYS A 133 -1.19 4.19 -21.58
N GLY A 134 -1.37 3.50 -22.71
CA GLY A 134 -2.10 2.22 -22.77
C GLY A 134 -1.29 0.97 -22.40
N PHE A 135 0.03 1.05 -22.24
CA PHE A 135 0.89 -0.12 -21.95
C PHE A 135 1.33 -0.18 -20.47
N ILE A 136 1.09 0.89 -19.71
CA ILE A 136 1.62 1.11 -18.36
C ILE A 136 0.49 1.33 -17.33
N ASN A 137 -0.77 1.42 -17.80
CA ASN A 137 -1.95 1.68 -16.96
C ASN A 137 -2.78 0.41 -16.76
#